data_AF-A0A455X4J9-F1
#
_entry.id   AF-A0A455X4J9-F1
#
_cell.length_a   1.000
_cell.length_b   1.000
_cell.length_c   1.000
_cell.angle_alpha   90.00
_cell.angle_beta   90.00
_cell.angle_gamma   90.00
#
_symmetry.space_group_name_H-M   'P 1'
#
loop_
_entity.id
_entity.type
_entity.pdbx_description
1 polymer ?
#
loop_
_entity_poly.entity_id
_entity_poly.type
_entity_poly.pdbx_seq_one_letter_code
_entity_poly.pdbx_strand_id
1 'polypeptide(L)'
;MFQVTMQLAKLRVLSFLPWNTFTVLLALVTMMPIVACADRREEVTHLKPYSEMVGTKYRIAGNVAAYGIYRYPQRDKILYAAIIPEPGIAGPEVAYRVQIPVGAILSIQKAIKSSALLSSTIEYSVAVTSAQISKDVELRLELSRGNEGDGLSLNPKLYERVN
;
A
#
# COMPACT_ATOMS: atom_id res chain seq x y z
N MET A 1 -57.20 44.06 40.28
CA MET A 1 -56.24 43.22 41.03
C MET A 1 -55.90 42.04 40.13
N PHE A 2 -54.67 41.99 39.62
CA PHE A 2 -53.90 40.84 39.06
C PHE A 2 -52.87 41.40 38.05
N GLN A 3 -51.66 41.68 38.54
CA GLN A 3 -50.47 41.88 37.72
C GLN A 3 -49.85 40.51 37.46
N VAL A 4 -49.76 40.11 36.19
CA VAL A 4 -49.02 38.91 35.77
C VAL A 4 -47.62 39.35 35.35
N THR A 5 -46.63 39.00 36.16
CA THR A 5 -45.20 39.19 35.86
C THR A 5 -44.66 37.96 35.13
N MET A 6 -44.43 38.08 33.81
CA MET A 6 -43.62 37.11 33.07
C MET A 6 -42.16 37.24 33.50
N GLN A 7 -41.63 36.25 34.20
CA GLN A 7 -40.19 36.10 34.40
C GLN A 7 -39.56 35.49 33.14
N LEU A 8 -38.79 36.32 32.43
CA LEU A 8 -37.89 35.87 31.38
C LEU A 8 -36.73 35.11 32.04
N ALA A 9 -36.72 33.78 31.90
CA ALA A 9 -35.57 32.97 32.31
C ALA A 9 -34.35 33.38 31.48
N LYS A 10 -33.37 34.03 32.13
CA LYS A 10 -32.04 34.26 31.57
C LYS A 10 -31.38 32.90 31.30
N LEU A 11 -31.37 32.46 30.05
CA LEU A 11 -30.46 31.42 29.58
C LEU A 11 -29.02 31.95 29.79
N ARG A 12 -28.34 31.47 30.83
CA ARG A 12 -26.87 31.59 30.96
C ARG A 12 -26.25 30.69 29.90
N VAL A 13 -26.13 31.21 28.70
CA VAL A 13 -25.37 30.59 27.61
C VAL A 13 -23.90 30.69 27.98
N LEU A 14 -23.31 29.51 28.21
CA LEU A 14 -21.92 29.14 27.93
C LEU A 14 -20.97 30.32 27.68
N SER A 15 -20.44 30.89 28.75
CA SER A 15 -19.18 31.62 28.70
C SER A 15 -18.15 30.87 29.54
N PHE A 16 -16.88 31.04 29.20
CA PHE A 16 -15.69 30.46 29.84
C PHE A 16 -15.20 29.12 29.30
N LEU A 17 -14.93 29.05 28.00
CA LEU A 17 -13.60 28.59 27.61
C LEU A 17 -12.74 29.82 27.30
N PRO A 18 -11.58 29.99 27.94
CA PRO A 18 -10.70 31.12 27.68
C PRO A 18 -10.19 31.05 26.24
N TRP A 19 -10.18 32.20 25.55
CA TRP A 19 -9.78 32.33 24.14
C TRP A 19 -8.45 31.62 23.79
N ASN A 20 -7.57 31.45 24.78
CA ASN A 20 -6.28 30.77 24.67
C ASN A 20 -6.35 29.25 24.50
N THR A 21 -7.45 28.58 24.89
CA THR A 21 -7.59 27.13 24.65
C THR A 21 -7.98 26.83 23.21
N PHE A 22 -8.73 27.71 22.56
CA PHE A 22 -9.14 27.54 21.16
C PHE A 22 -7.95 27.66 20.20
N THR A 23 -7.03 28.59 20.46
CA THR A 23 -5.81 28.76 19.65
C THR A 23 -4.83 27.60 19.80
N VAL A 24 -4.66 27.06 21.01
CA VAL A 24 -3.80 25.87 21.25
C VAL A 24 -4.38 24.63 20.59
N LEU A 25 -5.70 24.41 20.65
CA LEU A 25 -6.35 23.27 20.01
C LEU A 25 -6.30 23.37 18.48
N LEU A 26 -6.51 24.57 17.92
CA LEU A 26 -6.37 24.83 16.48
C LEU A 26 -4.92 24.62 16.00
N ALA A 27 -3.93 25.09 16.77
CA ALA A 27 -2.51 24.85 16.47
C ALA A 27 -2.17 23.34 16.47
N LEU A 28 -2.67 22.58 17.46
CA LEU A 28 -2.52 21.11 17.52
C LEU A 28 -3.18 20.40 16.33
N VAL A 29 -4.38 20.81 15.92
CA VAL A 29 -5.08 20.26 14.76
C VAL A 29 -4.35 20.60 13.44
N THR A 30 -3.75 21.79 13.33
CA THR A 30 -3.00 22.19 12.13
C THR A 30 -1.60 21.56 12.01
N MET A 31 -1.00 21.11 13.13
CA MET A 31 0.33 20.50 13.15
C MET A 31 0.33 18.96 12.98
N MET A 32 -0.83 18.30 13.15
CA MET A 32 -0.95 16.85 12.97
C MET A 32 -0.89 16.28 11.53
N PRO A 33 -1.15 17.01 10.42
CA PRO A 33 -1.25 16.37 9.11
C PRO A 33 0.11 15.99 8.48
N ILE A 34 1.24 16.41 9.03
CA ILE A 34 2.55 16.21 8.37
C ILE A 34 3.12 14.79 8.57
N VAL A 35 2.82 14.14 9.70
CA VAL A 35 3.33 12.77 9.99
C VAL A 35 2.48 11.69 9.29
N ALA A 36 1.30 12.07 8.82
CA ALA A 36 0.30 11.15 8.29
C ALA A 36 0.60 10.61 6.87
N CYS A 37 1.52 11.21 6.11
CA CYS A 37 1.82 10.80 4.73
C CYS A 37 3.09 9.94 4.57
N ALA A 38 3.71 9.49 5.66
CA ALA A 38 4.85 8.59 5.55
C ALA A 38 4.38 7.14 5.28
N ASP A 39 4.60 6.65 4.06
CA ASP A 39 4.43 5.23 3.73
C ASP A 39 5.40 4.39 4.57
N ARG A 40 4.87 3.60 5.49
CA ARG A 40 5.65 2.74 6.38
C ARG A 40 5.67 1.33 5.80
N ARG A 41 6.88 0.85 5.50
CA ARG A 41 7.12 -0.50 5.00
C ARG A 41 7.79 -1.32 6.08
N GLU A 42 7.15 -2.41 6.49
CA GLU A 42 7.65 -3.32 7.52
C GLU A 42 7.77 -4.72 6.94
N GLU A 43 8.92 -5.36 7.15
CA GLU A 43 9.09 -6.76 6.80
C GLU A 43 8.37 -7.64 7.82
N VAL A 44 7.34 -8.34 7.37
CA VAL A 44 6.47 -9.20 8.19
C VAL A 44 6.70 -10.68 7.91
N THR A 45 7.77 -11.02 7.20
CA THR A 45 8.15 -12.39 6.79
C THR A 45 8.07 -13.42 7.91
N HIS A 46 8.43 -13.05 9.14
CA HIS A 46 8.48 -13.98 10.28
C HIS A 46 7.12 -14.16 10.98
N LEU A 47 6.13 -13.33 10.68
CA LEU A 47 4.82 -13.34 11.32
C LEU A 47 3.87 -14.29 10.60
N LYS A 48 3.02 -15.00 11.34
CA LYS A 48 1.89 -15.74 10.73
C LYS A 48 0.80 -14.76 10.26
N PRO A 49 0.11 -15.03 9.13
CA PRO A 49 0.27 -16.19 8.24
C PRO A 49 1.33 -16.00 7.14
N TYR A 50 2.06 -14.88 7.11
CA TYR A 50 2.99 -14.54 6.02
C TYR A 50 4.18 -15.50 5.90
N SER A 51 4.65 -16.03 7.03
CA SER A 51 5.76 -17.00 7.05
C SER A 51 5.45 -18.28 6.27
N GLU A 52 4.18 -18.66 6.14
CA GLU A 52 3.74 -19.84 5.38
C GLU A 52 3.78 -19.60 3.86
N MET A 53 3.81 -18.33 3.44
CA MET A 53 3.89 -17.96 2.03
C MET A 53 5.34 -17.94 1.52
N VAL A 54 6.30 -17.61 2.39
CA VAL A 54 7.71 -17.52 2.03
C VAL A 54 8.27 -18.89 1.63
N GLY A 55 9.03 -18.91 0.54
CA GLY A 55 9.53 -20.13 -0.09
C GLY A 55 8.53 -20.81 -1.04
N THR A 56 7.25 -20.45 -0.99
CA THR A 56 6.25 -21.00 -1.91
C THR A 56 6.59 -20.60 -3.35
N LYS A 57 6.45 -21.57 -4.26
CA LYS A 57 6.68 -21.40 -5.69
C LYS A 57 5.36 -21.40 -6.44
N TYR A 58 5.32 -20.58 -7.49
CA TYR A 58 4.21 -20.47 -8.40
C TYR A 58 4.73 -20.53 -9.83
N ARG A 59 3.99 -21.19 -10.71
CA ARG A 59 4.15 -21.12 -12.15
C ARG A 59 3.21 -20.01 -12.65
N ILE A 60 3.74 -19.13 -13.49
CA ILE A 60 2.93 -18.10 -14.13
C ILE A 60 2.03 -18.76 -15.17
N ALA A 61 0.73 -18.64 -14.99
CA ALA A 61 -0.31 -19.24 -15.83
C ALA A 61 -1.04 -18.21 -16.72
N GLY A 62 -0.93 -16.92 -16.41
CA GLY A 62 -1.60 -15.84 -17.14
C GLY A 62 -0.67 -14.70 -17.55
N ASN A 63 -1.25 -13.71 -18.24
CA ASN A 63 -0.50 -12.56 -18.76
C ASN A 63 -0.14 -11.59 -17.63
N VAL A 64 1.14 -11.58 -17.25
CA VAL A 64 1.70 -10.65 -16.27
C VAL A 64 3.00 -10.06 -16.79
N ALA A 65 3.24 -8.78 -16.49
CA ALA A 65 4.45 -8.09 -16.90
C ALA A 65 5.12 -7.42 -15.70
N ALA A 66 6.45 -7.33 -15.75
CA ALA A 66 7.24 -6.56 -14.81
C ALA A 66 7.44 -5.14 -15.34
N TYR A 67 7.14 -4.15 -14.51
CA TYR A 67 7.26 -2.73 -14.81
C TYR A 67 8.38 -2.15 -13.96
N GLY A 68 9.45 -1.68 -14.57
CA GLY A 68 10.52 -0.97 -13.87
C GLY A 68 10.04 0.42 -13.45
N ILE A 69 10.05 0.70 -12.14
CA ILE A 69 9.56 1.97 -11.59
C ILE A 69 10.74 2.73 -10.99
N TYR A 70 10.84 4.00 -11.36
CA TYR A 70 11.78 4.95 -10.76
C TYR A 70 11.01 6.04 -10.01
N ARG A 71 11.71 6.85 -9.21
CA ARG A 71 11.10 8.01 -8.53
C ARG A 71 11.45 9.28 -9.27
N TYR A 72 10.45 10.03 -9.70
CA TYR A 72 10.69 11.35 -10.28
C TYR A 72 11.33 12.28 -9.23
N PRO A 73 12.37 13.07 -9.59
CA PRO A 73 12.96 13.24 -10.92
C PRO A 73 14.13 12.30 -11.27
N GLN A 74 14.51 11.36 -10.40
CA GLN A 74 15.65 10.44 -10.56
C GLN A 74 15.35 9.31 -11.56
N ARG A 75 15.47 9.61 -12.87
CA ARG A 75 15.16 8.66 -13.98
C ARG A 75 16.25 7.62 -14.24
N ASP A 76 17.45 7.87 -13.75
CA ASP A 76 18.65 7.05 -13.94
C ASP A 76 18.69 5.81 -13.06
N LYS A 77 17.85 5.76 -12.01
CA LYS A 77 17.83 4.66 -11.05
C LYS A 77 16.45 4.01 -10.94
N ILE A 78 16.38 2.75 -11.39
CA ILE A 78 15.22 1.89 -11.13
C ILE A 78 15.21 1.52 -9.64
N LEU A 79 14.10 1.80 -8.97
CA LEU A 79 13.95 1.52 -7.54
C LEU A 79 13.51 0.08 -7.29
N TYR A 80 12.57 -0.39 -8.09
CA TYR A 80 12.03 -1.74 -8.05
C TYR A 80 11.30 -2.04 -9.36
N ALA A 81 10.97 -3.30 -9.58
CA ALA A 81 10.11 -3.73 -10.68
C ALA A 81 8.81 -4.32 -10.11
N ALA A 82 7.66 -3.78 -10.50
CA ALA A 82 6.36 -4.28 -10.07
C ALA A 82 5.81 -5.33 -11.05
N ILE A 83 5.40 -6.50 -10.56
CA ILE A 83 4.69 -7.50 -11.36
C ILE A 83 3.20 -7.15 -11.33
N ILE A 84 2.66 -6.81 -12.50
CA ILE A 84 1.29 -6.35 -12.65
C ILE A 84 0.63 -7.12 -13.80
N PRO A 85 -0.58 -7.70 -13.59
CA PRO A 85 -1.37 -8.31 -14.65
C PRO A 85 -1.85 -7.28 -15.68
N GLU A 86 -2.23 -7.75 -16.87
CA GLU A 86 -2.88 -6.86 -17.85
C GLU A 86 -4.22 -6.31 -17.30
N PRO A 87 -4.60 -5.05 -17.59
CA PRO A 87 -4.02 -4.14 -18.61
C PRO A 87 -2.74 -3.40 -18.19
N GLY A 88 -2.22 -3.64 -16.99
CA GLY A 88 -0.97 -3.05 -16.52
C GLY A 88 -1.09 -1.60 -16.06
N ILE A 89 0.04 -0.89 -16.11
CA ILE A 89 0.13 0.53 -15.77
C ILE A 89 0.88 1.31 -16.85
N ALA A 90 0.57 2.60 -16.95
CA ALA A 90 1.31 3.58 -17.73
C ALA A 90 1.51 4.84 -16.89
N GLY A 91 2.57 5.57 -17.16
CA GLY A 91 2.88 6.81 -16.44
C GLY A 91 4.32 7.24 -16.70
N PRO A 92 4.66 8.51 -16.42
CA PRO A 92 6.02 9.00 -16.60
C PRO A 92 7.03 8.22 -15.75
N GLU A 93 6.63 7.64 -14.60
CA GLU A 93 7.49 6.88 -13.68
C GLU A 93 7.83 5.46 -14.14
N VAL A 94 7.21 4.98 -15.23
CA VAL A 94 7.48 3.65 -15.80
C VAL A 94 8.67 3.75 -16.75
N ALA A 95 9.80 3.15 -16.38
CA ALA A 95 11.00 3.14 -17.22
C ALA A 95 10.92 2.08 -18.32
N TYR A 96 10.43 0.88 -18.01
CA TYR A 96 10.34 -0.23 -18.94
C TYR A 96 9.20 -1.17 -18.58
N ARG A 97 8.79 -1.98 -19.56
CA ARG A 97 7.89 -3.13 -19.41
C ARG A 97 8.57 -4.36 -19.98
N VAL A 98 8.63 -5.44 -19.19
CA VAL A 98 9.11 -6.75 -19.62
C VAL A 98 8.00 -7.77 -19.39
N GLN A 99 7.56 -8.42 -20.47
CA GLN A 99 6.59 -9.50 -20.36
C GLN A 99 7.24 -10.71 -19.68
N ILE A 100 6.60 -11.25 -18.65
CA ILE A 100 7.08 -12.48 -18.02
C ILE A 100 6.43 -13.66 -18.77
N PRO A 101 7.23 -14.62 -19.27
CA PRO A 101 6.68 -15.72 -20.04
C PRO A 101 5.80 -16.64 -19.17
N VAL A 102 4.68 -17.09 -19.73
CA VAL A 102 3.87 -18.16 -19.16
C VAL A 102 4.74 -19.41 -18.98
N GLY A 103 4.60 -20.08 -17.85
CA GLY A 103 5.43 -21.22 -17.44
C GLY A 103 6.64 -20.84 -16.58
N ALA A 104 7.02 -19.55 -16.51
CA ALA A 104 8.09 -19.11 -15.61
C ALA A 104 7.75 -19.40 -14.14
N ILE A 105 8.79 -19.72 -13.36
CA ILE A 105 8.65 -20.02 -11.93
C ILE A 105 8.96 -18.76 -11.13
N LEU A 106 7.98 -18.34 -10.34
CA LEU A 106 8.05 -17.27 -9.36
C LEU A 106 8.17 -17.89 -7.97
N SER A 107 9.08 -17.38 -7.14
CA SER A 107 9.27 -17.82 -5.76
C SER A 107 9.17 -16.63 -4.81
N ILE A 108 8.31 -16.75 -3.80
CA ILE A 108 8.14 -15.72 -2.76
C ILE A 108 9.35 -15.76 -1.83
N GLN A 109 10.08 -14.65 -1.74
CA GLN A 109 11.27 -14.52 -0.91
C GLN A 109 10.98 -13.81 0.41
N LYS A 110 10.14 -12.78 0.39
CA LYS A 110 9.81 -11.98 1.57
C LYS A 110 8.38 -11.47 1.51
N ALA A 111 7.81 -11.18 2.68
CA ALA A 111 6.53 -10.50 2.81
C ALA A 111 6.73 -9.13 3.48
N ILE A 112 6.21 -8.08 2.84
CA ILE A 112 6.29 -6.71 3.28
C ILE A 112 4.86 -6.19 3.45
N LYS A 113 4.59 -5.57 4.59
CA LYS A 113 3.37 -4.82 4.80
C LYS A 113 3.67 -3.34 4.58
N SER A 114 3.07 -2.75 3.55
CA SER A 114 3.02 -1.29 3.39
C SER A 114 1.79 -0.77 4.10
N SER A 115 1.94 0.33 4.83
CA SER A 115 0.86 1.01 5.52
C SER A 115 0.96 2.51 5.25
N ALA A 116 -0.11 3.05 4.67
CA ALA A 116 -0.42 4.47 4.64
C ALA A 116 -1.51 4.77 5.68
N LEU A 117 -1.82 6.06 5.90
CA LEU A 117 -2.76 6.51 6.93
C LEU A 117 -4.10 5.75 6.94
N LEU A 118 -4.62 5.44 5.76
CA LEU A 118 -5.97 4.88 5.56
C LEU A 118 -5.96 3.55 4.81
N SER A 119 -4.80 3.01 4.47
CA SER A 119 -4.70 1.78 3.68
C SER A 119 -3.47 0.98 4.07
N SER A 120 -3.60 -0.34 4.08
CA SER A 120 -2.45 -1.22 4.17
C SER A 120 -2.54 -2.26 3.06
N THR A 121 -1.38 -2.54 2.45
CA THR A 121 -1.24 -3.49 1.37
C THR A 121 -0.14 -4.48 1.71
N ILE A 122 -0.28 -5.70 1.17
CA ILE A 122 0.74 -6.74 1.29
C ILE A 122 1.47 -6.84 -0.03
N GLU A 123 2.79 -6.82 0.06
CA GLU A 123 3.70 -6.95 -1.06
C GLU A 123 4.62 -8.15 -0.82
N TYR A 124 4.79 -8.97 -1.84
CA TYR A 124 5.79 -10.02 -1.86
C TYR A 124 7.01 -9.56 -2.65
N SER A 125 8.19 -9.71 -2.05
CA SER A 125 9.44 -9.69 -2.79
C SER A 125 9.62 -11.07 -3.42
N VAL A 126 9.82 -11.13 -4.73
CA VAL A 126 9.81 -12.38 -5.48
C VAL A 126 11.04 -12.54 -6.35
N ALA A 127 11.40 -13.79 -6.64
CA ALA A 127 12.39 -14.12 -7.66
C ALA A 127 11.69 -14.86 -8.81
N VAL A 128 12.02 -14.51 -10.05
CA VAL A 128 11.45 -15.16 -11.25
C VAL A 128 12.55 -15.79 -12.07
N THR A 129 12.46 -17.11 -12.29
CA THR A 129 13.32 -17.83 -13.22
C THR A 129 12.97 -17.37 -14.64
N SER A 130 13.96 -16.98 -15.43
CA SER A 130 13.86 -16.62 -16.86
C SER A 130 13.31 -15.25 -17.25
N ALA A 131 13.12 -14.31 -16.32
CA ALA A 131 12.79 -12.95 -16.71
C ALA A 131 14.07 -12.20 -17.16
N GLN A 132 14.01 -11.48 -18.29
CA GLN A 132 15.07 -10.55 -18.74
C GLN A 132 15.10 -9.28 -17.86
N ILE A 133 15.10 -9.48 -16.54
CA ILE A 133 15.06 -8.42 -15.54
C ILE A 133 16.40 -8.43 -14.85
N SER A 134 16.99 -7.24 -14.68
CA SER A 134 18.27 -7.12 -13.98
C SER A 134 18.18 -7.74 -12.58
N LYS A 135 19.18 -8.55 -12.21
CA LYS A 135 19.24 -9.19 -10.88
C LYS A 135 19.39 -8.19 -9.74
N ASP A 136 19.82 -6.97 -10.05
CA ASP A 136 20.03 -5.91 -9.08
C ASP A 136 18.74 -5.13 -8.74
N VAL A 137 17.63 -5.44 -9.43
CA VAL A 137 16.34 -4.79 -9.22
C VAL A 137 15.42 -5.73 -8.46
N GLU A 138 14.95 -5.28 -7.29
CA GLU A 138 13.97 -6.02 -6.51
C GLU A 138 12.65 -6.15 -7.28
N LEU A 139 12.17 -7.38 -7.46
CA LEU A 139 10.85 -7.65 -8.01
C LEU A 139 9.81 -7.70 -6.89
N ARG A 140 8.77 -6.89 -7.05
CA ARG A 140 7.68 -6.74 -6.08
C ARG A 140 6.36 -7.16 -6.72
N LEU A 141 5.59 -7.94 -5.97
CA LEU A 141 4.25 -8.34 -6.33
C LEU A 141 3.32 -7.84 -5.23
N GLU A 142 2.58 -6.78 -5.53
CA GLU A 142 1.58 -6.22 -4.63
C GLU A 142 0.26 -6.98 -4.82
N LEU A 143 -0.34 -7.46 -3.72
CA LEU A 143 -1.60 -8.21 -3.80
C LEU A 143 -2.72 -7.35 -4.35
N SER A 144 -2.87 -6.10 -3.90
CA SER A 144 -3.94 -5.15 -4.30
C SER A 144 -3.91 -4.67 -5.77
N ARG A 145 -3.06 -5.23 -6.62
CA ARG A 145 -2.91 -4.85 -8.04
C ARG A 145 -3.39 -5.92 -9.02
N GLY A 146 -4.42 -6.68 -8.66
CA GLY A 146 -4.95 -7.78 -9.49
C GLY A 146 -4.23 -9.11 -9.29
N ASN A 147 -3.25 -9.16 -8.38
CA ASN A 147 -2.51 -10.37 -8.05
C ASN A 147 -3.16 -11.15 -6.91
N GLU A 148 -4.16 -10.59 -6.25
CA GLU A 148 -4.86 -11.17 -5.11
C GLU A 148 -5.65 -12.43 -5.50
N GLY A 149 -5.47 -13.49 -4.71
CA GLY A 149 -6.33 -14.66 -4.67
C GLY A 149 -7.13 -14.68 -3.37
N ASP A 150 -7.33 -15.88 -2.83
CA ASP A 150 -7.96 -16.04 -1.52
C ASP A 150 -6.97 -15.75 -0.38
N GLY A 151 -7.31 -14.79 0.47
CA GLY A 151 -6.48 -14.32 1.58
C GLY A 151 -5.10 -13.80 1.14
N LEU A 152 -4.05 -14.53 1.51
CA LEU A 152 -2.65 -14.23 1.17
C LEU A 152 -2.18 -14.93 -0.12
N SER A 153 -3.02 -15.78 -0.71
CA SER A 153 -2.65 -16.52 -1.91
C SER A 153 -2.64 -15.63 -3.14
N LEU A 154 -1.89 -16.05 -4.16
CA LEU A 154 -1.91 -15.39 -5.46
C LEU A 154 -3.14 -15.80 -6.26
N ASN A 155 -3.57 -14.94 -7.18
CA ASN A 155 -4.70 -15.18 -8.08
C ASN A 155 -4.48 -16.47 -8.89
N PRO A 156 -5.31 -17.51 -8.73
CA PRO A 156 -5.11 -18.81 -9.39
C PRO A 156 -5.28 -18.75 -10.92
N LYS A 157 -5.88 -17.69 -11.46
CA LYS A 157 -5.96 -17.48 -12.92
C LYS A 157 -4.62 -17.03 -13.52
N LEU A 158 -3.74 -16.49 -12.70
CA LEU A 158 -2.46 -15.91 -13.12
C LEU A 158 -1.27 -16.71 -12.59
N TYR A 159 -1.44 -17.41 -11.47
CA TYR A 159 -0.39 -18.09 -10.74
C TYR A 159 -0.87 -19.46 -10.25
N GLU A 160 -0.22 -20.52 -10.73
CA GLU A 160 -0.47 -21.90 -10.31
C GLU A 160 0.57 -22.30 -9.27
N ARG A 161 0.16 -22.73 -8.07
CA ARG A 161 1.11 -23.14 -7.03
C ARG A 161 1.84 -24.41 -7.46
N VAL A 162 3.17 -24.41 -7.35
CA VAL A 162 4.03 -25.57 -7.65
C VAL A 162 4.56 -26.11 -6.33
N ASN A 163 4.26 -27.37 -6.04
CA ASN A 163 4.79 -28.09 -4.89
C ASN A 163 6.25 -28.48 -5.09
#